data_AF-A0A239LDS5-F1
#
_entry.id   AF-A0A239LDS5-F1
#
_cell.length_a   1.000
_cell.length_b   1.000
_cell.length_c   1.000
_cell.angle_alpha   90.00
_cell.angle_beta   90.00
_cell.angle_gamma   90.00
#
_symmetry.space_group_name_H-M   'P 1'
#
loop_
_entity.id
_entity.type
_entity.pdbx_description
1 polymer ?
#
loop_
_entity_poly.entity_id
_entity_poly.type
_entity_poly.pdbx_seq_one_letter_code
_entity_poly.pdbx_strand_id
1 'polypeptide(L)'
;MVRSYELDRPVPPEVVDRILHNGLRAPSAGMSQGWGFLVLDTAADLDRYAQRRHLRGLQHRAATGSAKAPPPDRRRGLPRQLGLTHQHRLALVVGAVQ
;
A
#
# COMPACT_ATOMS: atom_id res chain seq x y z
N MET A 1 -9.09 -6.55 11.38
CA MET A 1 -8.31 -6.73 10.14
C MET A 1 -8.76 -8.04 9.50
N VAL A 2 -9.16 -8.02 8.23
CA VAL A 2 -9.59 -9.21 7.48
C VAL A 2 -8.42 -9.67 6.59
N ARG A 3 -8.14 -10.98 6.56
CA ARG A 3 -7.02 -11.57 5.78
C ARG A 3 -7.43 -12.80 4.95
N SER A 4 -8.71 -13.16 4.97
CA SER A 4 -9.29 -14.25 4.19
C SER A 4 -10.55 -13.69 3.52
N TYR A 5 -10.74 -14.02 2.24
CA TYR A 5 -11.79 -13.49 1.38
C TYR A 5 -12.40 -14.64 0.58
N GLU A 6 -13.70 -14.55 0.30
CA GLU A 6 -14.40 -15.43 -0.64
C GLU A 6 -14.03 -15.02 -2.06
N LEU A 7 -13.50 -15.96 -2.86
CA LEU A 7 -12.98 -15.67 -4.21
C LEU A 7 -14.07 -15.75 -5.28
N ASP A 8 -15.13 -16.49 -5.00
CA ASP A 8 -16.30 -16.72 -5.86
C ASP A 8 -17.39 -15.67 -5.68
N ARG A 9 -17.21 -14.73 -4.75
CA ARG A 9 -18.14 -13.65 -4.45
C ARG A 9 -17.56 -12.29 -4.85
N PRO A 10 -17.73 -11.85 -6.12
CA PRO A 10 -17.19 -10.57 -6.55
C PRO A 10 -17.88 -9.40 -5.86
N VAL A 11 -17.13 -8.31 -5.69
CA VAL A 11 -17.68 -7.05 -5.19
C VAL A 11 -18.45 -6.37 -6.33
N PRO A 12 -19.70 -5.94 -6.12
CA PRO A 12 -20.44 -5.21 -7.15
C PRO A 12 -19.73 -3.92 -7.58
N PRO A 13 -19.69 -3.57 -8.87
CA PRO A 13 -18.97 -2.39 -9.37
C PRO A 13 -19.36 -1.08 -8.69
N GLU A 14 -20.64 -0.88 -8.41
CA GLU A 14 -21.17 0.32 -7.76
C GLU A 14 -20.64 0.50 -6.32
N VAL A 15 -20.27 -0.60 -5.65
CA VAL A 15 -19.65 -0.56 -4.34
C VAL A 15 -18.20 -0.07 -4.46
N VAL A 16 -17.47 -0.54 -5.48
CA VAL A 16 -16.11 -0.08 -5.78
C VAL A 16 -16.12 1.42 -6.10
N ASP A 17 -17.04 1.87 -6.94
CA ASP A 17 -17.20 3.28 -7.30
C ASP A 17 -17.48 4.16 -6.08
N ARG A 18 -18.37 3.71 -5.18
CA ARG A 18 -18.66 4.42 -3.94
C ARG A 18 -17.45 4.53 -3.02
N ILE A 19 -16.64 3.46 -2.94
CA ILE A 19 -15.39 3.47 -2.15
C ILE A 19 -14.41 4.50 -2.73
N LEU A 20 -14.22 4.49 -4.05
CA LEU A 20 -13.34 5.43 -4.73
C LEU A 20 -13.82 6.88 -4.58
N HIS A 21 -15.12 7.11 -4.74
CA HIS A 21 -15.74 8.42 -4.54
C HIS A 21 -15.44 9.01 -3.16
N ASN A 22 -15.55 8.18 -2.12
CA ASN A 22 -15.24 8.59 -0.75
C ASN A 22 -13.73 8.84 -0.57
N GLY A 23 -12.88 7.99 -1.16
CA GLY A 23 -11.43 8.14 -1.10
C GLY A 23 -10.93 9.46 -1.72
N LEU A 24 -11.52 9.87 -2.85
CA LEU A 24 -11.19 11.13 -3.52
C LEU A 24 -11.55 12.38 -2.69
N ARG A 25 -12.47 12.25 -1.74
CA ARG A 25 -12.91 13.34 -0.85
C ARG A 25 -12.18 13.36 0.49
N ALA A 26 -11.24 12.44 0.73
CA ALA A 26 -10.50 12.39 1.97
C ALA A 26 -9.61 13.65 2.13
N PRO A 27 -9.48 14.21 3.35
CA PRO A 27 -8.59 15.33 3.60
C PRO A 27 -7.14 14.90 3.39
N SER A 28 -6.34 15.79 2.81
CA SER A 28 -4.91 15.58 2.59
C SER A 28 -4.10 16.77 3.08
N ALA A 29 -2.89 16.52 3.55
CA ALA A 29 -1.99 17.59 3.99
C ALA A 29 -1.70 18.54 2.82
N GLY A 30 -1.95 19.84 3.06
CA GLY A 30 -1.76 20.89 2.06
C GLY A 30 -2.64 20.75 0.81
N MET A 31 -3.79 20.06 0.90
CA MET A 31 -4.67 19.77 -0.23
C MET A 31 -3.96 19.05 -1.40
N SER A 32 -2.87 18.34 -1.11
CA SER A 32 -2.01 17.76 -2.13
C SER A 32 -2.62 16.56 -2.85
N GLN A 33 -3.55 15.84 -2.21
CA GLN A 33 -4.13 14.60 -2.71
C GLN A 33 -3.06 13.66 -3.31
N GLY A 34 -1.93 13.50 -2.61
CA GLY A 34 -0.73 12.79 -3.09
C GLY A 34 -0.86 11.27 -3.29
N TRP A 35 -2.08 10.78 -3.54
CA TRP A 35 -2.43 9.38 -3.75
C TRP A 35 -3.04 9.16 -5.14
N GLY A 36 -3.07 7.90 -5.56
CA GLY A 36 -3.80 7.43 -6.72
C GLY A 36 -4.39 6.06 -6.42
N PHE A 37 -5.55 5.77 -7.00
CA PHE A 37 -6.24 4.49 -6.84
C PHE A 37 -6.01 3.64 -8.09
N LEU A 38 -5.70 2.36 -7.89
CA LEU A 38 -5.55 1.37 -8.96
C LEU A 38 -6.52 0.22 -8.67
N VAL A 39 -7.50 0.02 -9.55
CA VAL A 39 -8.40 -1.13 -9.48
C VAL A 39 -7.83 -2.23 -10.38
N LEU A 40 -7.78 -3.45 -9.86
CA LEU A 40 -7.38 -4.64 -10.62
C LEU A 40 -8.59 -5.58 -10.61
N ASP A 41 -9.40 -5.54 -11.66
CA ASP A 41 -10.65 -6.29 -11.77
C ASP A 41 -10.56 -7.50 -12.71
N THR A 42 -9.39 -7.72 -13.30
CA THR A 42 -9.12 -8.88 -14.15
C THR A 42 -8.08 -9.79 -13.52
N ALA A 43 -8.22 -11.10 -13.77
CA ALA A 43 -7.22 -12.09 -13.35
C ALA A 43 -5.84 -11.79 -13.93
N ALA A 44 -5.76 -11.32 -15.18
CA ALA A 44 -4.51 -10.99 -15.85
C ALA A 44 -3.78 -9.81 -15.20
N ASP A 45 -4.52 -8.77 -14.78
CA ASP A 45 -3.92 -7.61 -14.11
C ASP A 45 -3.48 -7.95 -12.68
N LEU A 46 -4.25 -8.79 -11.99
CA LEU A 46 -3.87 -9.33 -10.68
C LEU A 46 -2.59 -10.17 -10.75
N ASP A 47 -2.49 -11.06 -11.73
CA ASP A 47 -1.30 -11.88 -11.95
C ASP A 47 -0.07 -11.03 -12.26
N ARG A 48 -0.22 -10.06 -13.17
CA ARG A 48 0.85 -9.10 -13.52
C ARG A 48 1.32 -8.32 -12.28
N TYR A 49 0.39 -7.85 -11.46
CA TYR A 49 0.72 -7.13 -10.23
C TYR A 49 1.40 -8.05 -9.20
N ALA A 50 0.88 -9.25 -9.00
CA ALA A 50 1.43 -10.25 -8.08
C ALA A 50 2.87 -10.64 -8.44
N GLN A 51 3.14 -10.89 -9.73
CA GLN A 51 4.48 -11.22 -10.22
C GLN A 51 5.48 -10.08 -9.92
N ARG A 52 5.10 -8.82 -10.16
CA ARG A 52 5.96 -7.66 -9.86
C ARG A 52 6.18 -7.46 -8.37
N ARG A 53 5.14 -7.64 -7.54
CA ARG A 53 5.26 -7.55 -6.08
C ARG A 53 6.23 -8.60 -5.54
N HIS A 54 6.15 -9.84 -6.02
CA HIS A 54 6.99 -10.93 -5.56
C HIS A 54 8.48 -10.63 -5.83
N LEU A 55 8.81 -10.12 -7.02
CA LEU A 55 10.17 -9.75 -7.40
C LEU A 55 10.76 -8.62 -6.54
N ARG A 56 9.98 -7.57 -6.22
CA ARG A 56 10.44 -6.51 -5.31
C ARG A 56 10.68 -7.00 -3.88
N GLY A 57 9.84 -7.91 -3.38
CA GLY A 57 10.01 -8.49 -2.06
C GLY A 57 11.30 -9.30 -1.92
N LEU A 58 11.68 -10.01 -2.98
CA LEU A 58 12.94 -10.75 -3.05
C LEU A 58 14.15 -9.79 -3.12
N GLN A 59 14.08 -8.74 -3.93
CA GLN A 59 15.14 -7.73 -4.03
C GLN A 59 15.38 -6.98 -2.71
N HIS A 60 14.32 -6.62 -1.98
CA HIS A 60 14.47 -5.98 -0.68
C HIS A 60 15.11 -6.91 0.36
N ARG A 61 14.81 -8.22 0.35
CA ARG A 61 15.47 -9.20 1.23
C ARG A 61 16.93 -9.44 0.84
N ALA A 62 17.27 -9.39 -0.44
CA ALA A 62 18.64 -9.52 -0.90
C ALA A 62 19.49 -8.28 -0.55
N ALA A 63 18.92 -7.08 -0.67
CA ALA A 63 19.59 -5.82 -0.34
C ALA A 63 19.70 -5.58 1.18
N THR A 64 18.73 -6.09 1.96
CA THR A 64 18.74 -6.04 3.42
C THR A 64 19.22 -7.39 3.94
N GLY A 65 20.52 -7.68 3.79
CA GLY A 65 21.13 -8.82 4.47
C GLY A 65 20.64 -8.86 5.91
N SER A 66 19.99 -9.98 6.28
CA SER A 66 19.14 -10.11 7.46
C SER A 66 19.95 -10.12 8.77
N ALA A 67 20.64 -9.03 9.09
CA ALA A 67 21.10 -8.73 10.43
C ALA A 67 20.03 -7.84 11.08
N LYS A 68 19.27 -8.42 12.01
CA LYS A 68 18.41 -7.66 12.91
C LYS A 68 19.28 -6.60 13.60
N ALA A 69 19.11 -5.33 13.24
CA ALA A 69 19.86 -4.25 13.85
C ALA A 69 19.66 -4.30 15.39
N PRO A 70 20.73 -4.18 16.19
CA PRO A 70 20.59 -4.13 17.63
C PRO A 70 19.68 -2.94 18.02
N PRO A 71 18.87 -3.08 19.08
CA PRO A 71 17.95 -2.02 19.48
C PRO A 71 18.73 -0.72 19.75
N PRO A 72 18.18 0.45 19.38
CA PRO A 72 18.87 1.72 19.53
C PRO A 72 19.13 2.02 21.01
N ASP A 73 20.35 2.47 21.31
CA ASP A 73 20.74 2.92 22.64
C ASP A 73 19.91 4.15 23.04
N ARG A 74 19.05 3.97 24.06
CA ARG A 74 18.14 5.01 24.56
C ARG A 74 18.86 6.17 25.25
N ARG A 75 20.18 6.09 25.46
CA ARG A 75 20.97 7.16 26.08
C ARG A 75 21.46 8.22 25.11
N ARG A 76 21.35 8.01 23.79
CA ARG A 76 21.70 9.00 22.78
C ARG A 76 20.45 9.82 22.43
N GLY A 77 20.38 11.06 22.91
CA GLY A 77 19.28 11.98 22.63
C GLY A 77 19.00 12.07 21.13
N LEU A 78 17.72 11.95 20.75
CA LEU A 78 17.28 12.06 19.36
C LEU A 78 17.61 13.47 18.84
N PRO A 79 18.24 13.62 17.65
CA PRO A 79 18.38 14.92 17.03
C PRO A 79 17.00 15.55 16.81
N ARG A 80 16.81 16.75 17.35
CA ARG A 80 15.65 17.60 17.07
C ARG A 80 15.70 18.02 15.60
N GLN A 81 15.03 17.26 14.74
CA GLN A 81 14.37 17.63 13.48
C GLN A 81 14.43 16.44 12.52
N LEU A 82 13.44 15.56 12.62
CA LEU A 82 12.97 14.82 11.45
C LEU A 82 11.98 15.74 10.74
N GLY A 83 12.47 16.48 9.74
CA GLY A 83 11.60 17.13 8.78
C GLY A 83 10.71 16.08 8.16
N LEU A 84 9.40 16.14 8.44
CA LEU A 84 8.41 15.25 7.86
C LEU A 84 8.19 15.66 6.40
N THR A 85 9.11 15.27 5.51
CA THR A 85 8.83 15.19 4.07
C THR A 85 7.87 14.01 3.85
N HIS A 86 6.60 14.21 4.18
CA HIS A 86 5.55 13.21 4.00
C HIS A 86 5.10 13.15 2.53
N GLN A 87 5.82 12.36 1.72
CA GLN A 87 5.21 11.73 0.55
C GLN A 87 4.66 10.35 0.94
N HIS A 88 3.51 10.34 1.61
CA HIS A 88 2.74 9.11 1.78
C HIS A 88 2.00 8.79 0.49
N ARG A 89 2.66 8.04 -0.41
CA ARG A 89 1.96 7.39 -1.52
C ARG A 89 1.22 6.17 -0.99
N LEU A 90 0.00 6.38 -0.52
CA LEU A 90 -0.92 5.28 -0.24
C LEU A 90 -1.54 4.84 -1.57
N ALA A 91 -1.23 3.63 -2.03
CA ALA A 91 -1.92 2.98 -3.14
C ALA A 91 -2.89 1.95 -2.54
N LEU A 92 -4.20 2.18 -2.68
CA LEU A 92 -5.21 1.17 -2.39
C LEU A 92 -5.45 0.38 -3.68
N VAL A 93 -5.15 -0.92 -3.62
CA VAL A 93 -5.43 -1.88 -4.69
C VAL A 93 -6.69 -2.64 -4.30
N VAL A 94 -7.78 -2.43 -5.03
CA VAL A 94 -9.00 -3.23 -4.90
C VAL A 94 -8.93 -4.32 -5.97
N GLY A 95 -8.80 -5.57 -5.54
CA GLY A 95 -8.77 -6.73 -6.43
C GLY A 95 -10.16 -7.38 -6.50
N ALA A 96 -10.75 -7.44 -7.69
CA ALA A 96 -11.90 -8.31 -7.97
C ALA A 96 -11.46 -9.34 -9.02
N VAL A 97 -11.81 -10.61 -8.82
CA VAL A 97 -11.51 -11.69 -9.78
C VAL A 97 -12.79 -12.00 -10.53
N GLN A 98 -12.72 -11.99 -11.86
CA GLN A 98 -13.68 -12.59 -12.79
C GLN A 98 -13.21 -13.97 -13.22
#